data_AF-A0AAD7WAB2-F1
#
_entry.id   AF-A0AAD7WAB2-F1
#
_cell.length_a   1.000
_cell.length_b   1.000
_cell.length_c   1.000
_cell.angle_alpha   90.00
_cell.angle_beta   90.00
_cell.angle_gamma   90.00
#
_symmetry.space_group_name_H-M   'P 1'
#
loop_
_entity.id
_entity.type
_entity.pdbx_description
1 polymer ?
#
loop_
_entity_poly.entity_id
_entity_poly.type
_entity_poly.pdbx_seq_one_letter_code
_entity_poly.pdbx_strand_id
1 'polypeptide(L)'
;MTDATRSLLLLSLVALISMTLAKSVFTFSDLLAAATVDFNRNSPETNAFGPPKQGALRSMSMFAAGDSSAMIKSITFTLKETVCPKSEDYLKDECTFKENGSLKKCSSIATVLNSQPAEAASLTVSCKEVTDPEERKELSEVPSWAKYFNW
;
A
#
# COMPACT_ATOMS: atom_id res chain seq x y z
N MET A 1 -38.17 10.19 -51.88
CA MET A 1 -37.81 10.64 -50.53
C MET A 1 -37.21 9.45 -49.78
N THR A 2 -36.07 8.93 -50.25
CA THR A 2 -35.54 7.63 -49.82
C THR A 2 -34.08 7.53 -50.27
N ASP A 3 -33.13 8.05 -49.50
CA ASP A 3 -31.78 7.46 -49.47
C ASP A 3 -30.88 8.07 -48.38
N ALA A 4 -30.98 9.39 -48.17
CA ALA A 4 -30.06 10.08 -47.25
C ALA A 4 -30.29 9.75 -45.76
N THR A 5 -31.53 9.42 -45.37
CA THR A 5 -31.92 9.17 -43.97
C THR A 5 -31.53 7.77 -43.46
N ARG A 6 -31.36 6.79 -44.35
CA ARG A 6 -31.00 5.41 -43.97
C ARG A 6 -29.51 5.27 -43.67
N SER A 7 -28.67 6.04 -44.35
CA SER A 7 -27.21 6.01 -44.13
C SER A 7 -26.78 6.75 -42.86
N LEU A 8 -27.53 7.78 -42.44
CA LEU A 8 -27.27 8.53 -41.21
C LEU A 8 -27.63 7.75 -39.94
N LEU A 9 -28.61 6.84 -40.00
CA LEU A 9 -28.96 5.94 -38.89
C LEU A 9 -27.94 4.81 -38.67
N LEU A 10 -27.12 4.48 -39.67
CA LEU A 10 -26.08 3.45 -39.56
C LEU A 10 -24.77 3.97 -38.99
N LEU A 11 -24.52 5.29 -39.04
CA LEU A 11 -23.32 5.91 -38.49
C LEU A 11 -23.43 6.27 -37.00
N SER A 12 -24.63 6.28 -36.42
CA SER A 12 -24.81 6.55 -34.98
C SER A 12 -24.73 5.32 -34.08
N LEU A 13 -24.59 4.10 -34.64
CA LEU A 13 -24.71 2.86 -33.87
C LEU A 13 -23.36 2.19 -33.49
N VAL A 14 -22.21 2.75 -33.89
CA VAL A 14 -20.88 2.14 -33.61
C VAL A 14 -19.99 3.04 -32.75
N ALA A 15 -20.56 3.67 -31.74
CA ALA A 15 -19.79 4.32 -30.68
C ALA A 15 -20.33 3.95 -29.28
N LEU A 16 -20.69 2.69 -29.08
CA LEU A 16 -20.71 2.11 -27.74
C LEU A 16 -19.25 1.82 -27.37
N ILE A 17 -18.53 2.86 -26.97
CA ILE A 17 -17.29 2.70 -26.22
C ILE A 17 -17.74 2.08 -24.89
N SER A 18 -17.70 0.76 -24.79
CA SER A 18 -17.78 0.06 -23.52
C SER A 18 -16.57 0.52 -22.71
N MET A 19 -16.72 1.60 -21.93
CA MET A 19 -15.80 1.91 -20.86
C MET A 19 -16.00 0.85 -19.79
N THR A 20 -15.37 -0.31 -19.99
CA THR A 20 -15.19 -1.27 -18.91
C THR A 20 -14.34 -0.56 -17.86
N LEU A 21 -15.00 -0.03 -16.83
CA LEU A 21 -14.30 0.48 -15.66
C LEU A 21 -13.52 -0.69 -15.07
N ALA A 22 -12.21 -0.73 -15.33
CA ALA A 22 -11.34 -1.70 -14.69
C ALA A 22 -11.51 -1.50 -13.18
N LYS A 23 -12.00 -2.52 -12.48
CA LYS A 23 -12.13 -2.46 -11.02
C LYS A 23 -10.72 -2.34 -10.47
N SER A 24 -10.43 -1.27 -9.71
CA SER A 24 -9.16 -1.17 -8.98
C SER A 24 -9.05 -2.32 -7.99
N VAL A 25 -7.83 -2.82 -7.78
CA VAL A 25 -7.55 -3.93 -6.87
C VAL A 25 -6.59 -3.44 -5.80
N PHE A 26 -6.91 -3.70 -4.54
CA PHE A 26 -6.05 -3.41 -3.40
C PHE A 26 -4.70 -4.11 -3.58
N THR A 27 -3.62 -3.36 -3.54
CA THR A 27 -2.25 -3.82 -3.81
C THR A 27 -1.42 -3.98 -2.53
N PHE A 28 -0.19 -4.48 -2.64
CA PHE A 28 0.74 -4.46 -1.50
C PHE A 28 1.22 -3.05 -1.17
N SER A 29 1.28 -2.15 -2.15
CA SER A 29 1.58 -0.73 -1.92
C SER A 29 0.46 -0.07 -1.13
N ASP A 30 -0.80 -0.38 -1.45
CA ASP A 30 -1.96 0.10 -0.68
C ASP A 30 -1.93 -0.45 0.75
N LEU A 31 -1.56 -1.73 0.93
CA LEU A 31 -1.38 -2.33 2.25
C LEU A 31 -0.29 -1.63 3.06
N LEU A 32 0.86 -1.33 2.46
CA LEU A 32 1.95 -0.60 3.12
C LEU A 32 1.51 0.81 3.51
N ALA A 33 0.84 1.53 2.60
CA ALA A 33 0.34 2.88 2.85
C ALA A 33 -0.71 2.88 3.98
N ALA A 34 -1.70 1.99 3.91
CA ALA A 34 -2.74 1.86 4.93
C ALA A 34 -2.15 1.47 6.29
N ALA A 35 -1.20 0.54 6.33
CA ALA A 35 -0.55 0.13 7.57
C ALA A 35 0.30 1.25 8.19
N THR A 36 0.96 2.07 7.36
CA THR A 36 1.72 3.24 7.82
C THR A 36 0.79 4.30 8.40
N VAL A 37 -0.36 4.54 7.76
CA VAL A 37 -1.39 5.45 8.28
C VAL A 37 -1.95 4.95 9.61
N ASP A 38 -2.29 3.65 9.69
CA ASP A 38 -2.81 3.04 10.92
C ASP A 38 -1.81 3.16 12.08
N PHE A 39 -0.53 2.83 11.86
CA PHE A 39 0.51 2.98 12.88
C PHE A 39 0.62 4.44 13.36
N ASN A 40 0.70 5.40 12.44
CA ASN A 40 0.82 6.81 12.82
C ASN A 40 -0.41 7.33 13.57
N ARG A 41 -1.62 6.85 13.26
CA ARG A 41 -2.83 7.24 14.00
C ARG A 41 -2.85 6.66 15.41
N ASN A 42 -2.55 5.36 15.53
CA ASN A 42 -2.84 4.61 16.76
C ASN A 42 -1.65 4.47 17.72
N SER A 43 -0.41 4.76 17.28
CA SER A 43 0.78 4.67 18.15
C SER A 43 0.87 5.83 19.15
N PRO A 44 1.55 5.63 20.30
CA PRO A 44 1.82 6.70 21.27
C PRO A 44 2.96 7.65 20.85
N GLU A 45 3.53 7.46 19.65
CA GLU A 45 4.66 8.23 19.16
C GLU A 45 4.28 9.71 18.93
N THR A 46 5.25 10.61 19.10
CA THR A 46 5.07 12.04 18.88
C THR A 46 5.39 12.46 17.45
N ASN A 47 6.39 11.82 16.85
CA ASN A 47 6.80 12.05 15.46
C ASN A 47 6.14 11.04 14.53
N ALA A 48 5.95 11.45 13.28
CA ALA A 48 5.49 10.55 12.23
C ALA A 48 6.59 9.55 11.85
N PHE A 49 6.16 8.38 11.41
CA PHE A 49 7.00 7.30 10.92
C PHE A 49 6.69 7.02 9.46
N GLY A 50 7.73 6.88 8.63
CA GLY A 50 7.59 6.61 7.20
C GLY A 50 8.32 5.34 6.77
N PRO A 51 7.88 4.67 5.68
CA PRO A 51 8.62 3.59 5.07
C PRO A 51 9.87 4.15 4.35
N PRO A 52 11.08 3.69 4.66
CA PRO A 52 12.27 4.06 3.90
C PRO A 52 12.11 3.69 2.41
N LYS A 53 12.39 4.63 1.49
CA LYS A 53 12.18 4.44 0.04
C LYS A 53 12.76 3.13 -0.49
N GLN A 54 13.91 2.70 0.04
CA GLN A 54 14.53 1.44 -0.31
C GLN A 54 14.52 0.51 0.91
N GLY A 55 14.06 -0.72 0.70
CA GLY A 55 14.07 -1.76 1.73
C GLY A 55 12.98 -1.67 2.78
N ALA A 56 12.01 -0.74 2.71
CA ALA A 56 10.89 -0.76 3.65
C ALA A 56 10.21 -2.13 3.71
N LEU A 57 9.89 -2.74 2.56
CA LEU A 57 9.31 -4.08 2.50
C LEU A 57 10.39 -5.14 2.74
N ARG A 58 10.08 -6.09 3.63
CA ARG A 58 10.95 -7.23 3.99
C ARG A 58 10.40 -8.55 3.49
N SER A 59 9.09 -8.73 3.54
CA SER A 59 8.40 -9.85 2.91
C SER A 59 6.97 -9.48 2.54
N MET A 60 6.40 -10.24 1.59
CA MET A 60 5.00 -10.15 1.20
C MET A 60 4.45 -11.53 0.90
N SER A 61 3.18 -11.77 1.22
CA SER A 61 2.49 -13.00 0.85
C SER A 61 1.01 -12.75 0.59
N MET A 62 0.39 -13.64 -0.16
CA MET A 62 -1.02 -13.56 -0.53
C MET A 62 -1.60 -14.96 -0.67
N PHE A 63 -2.79 -15.17 -0.12
CA PHE A 63 -3.51 -16.43 -0.23
C PHE A 63 -5.03 -16.20 -0.19
N ALA A 64 -5.80 -17.12 -0.74
CA ALA A 64 -7.25 -17.07 -0.65
C ALA A 64 -7.70 -17.52 0.75
N ALA A 65 -8.77 -16.93 1.28
CA ALA A 65 -9.45 -17.45 2.46
C ALA A 65 -9.97 -18.88 2.18
N GLY A 66 -10.20 -19.67 3.24
CA GLY A 66 -10.57 -21.09 3.09
C GLY A 66 -11.85 -21.33 2.27
N ASP A 67 -12.77 -20.37 2.28
CA ASP A 67 -14.01 -20.37 1.49
C ASP A 67 -13.86 -19.65 0.12
N SER A 68 -12.66 -19.14 -0.18
CA SER A 68 -12.34 -18.33 -1.36
C SER A 68 -13.20 -17.07 -1.54
N SER A 69 -13.87 -16.59 -0.49
CA SER A 69 -14.69 -15.37 -0.54
C SER A 69 -13.85 -14.09 -0.50
N ALA A 70 -12.62 -14.20 0.00
CA ALA A 70 -11.69 -13.12 0.21
C ALA A 70 -10.26 -13.53 -0.14
N MET A 71 -9.41 -12.53 -0.33
CA MET A 71 -7.98 -12.66 -0.44
C MET A 71 -7.32 -12.04 0.79
N ILE A 72 -6.42 -12.78 1.42
CA ILE A 72 -5.62 -12.32 2.55
C ILE A 72 -4.24 -11.92 2.02
N LYS A 73 -3.83 -10.70 2.32
CA LYS A 73 -2.48 -10.19 2.04
C LYS A 73 -1.75 -9.96 3.34
N SER A 74 -0.46 -10.29 3.37
CA SER A 74 0.40 -9.92 4.49
C SER A 74 1.72 -9.33 4.02
N ILE A 75 2.27 -8.43 4.82
CA ILE A 75 3.59 -7.85 4.62
C ILE A 75 4.34 -7.80 5.95
N THR A 76 5.67 -7.93 5.86
CA THR A 76 6.56 -7.44 6.91
C THR A 76 7.35 -6.26 6.36
N PHE A 77 7.53 -5.23 7.17
CA PHE A 77 8.11 -3.98 6.73
C PHE A 77 8.79 -3.23 7.87
N THR A 78 9.56 -2.20 7.52
CA THR A 78 10.22 -1.31 8.47
C THR A 78 9.71 0.11 8.35
N LEU A 79 9.53 0.78 9.48
CA LEU A 79 9.24 2.20 9.56
C LEU A 79 10.37 2.93 10.28
N LYS A 80 10.73 4.12 9.81
CA LYS A 80 11.74 4.99 10.42
C LYS A 80 11.11 6.31 10.86
N GLU A 81 11.50 6.76 12.04
CA GLU A 81 11.09 8.05 12.60
C GLU A 81 11.49 9.20 11.67
N THR A 82 10.58 10.15 11.48
CA THR A 82 10.79 11.37 10.70
C THR A 82 10.96 12.58 11.62
N VAL A 83 11.35 13.72 11.04
CA VAL A 83 11.39 15.00 11.76
C VAL A 83 10.01 15.64 11.92
N CYS A 84 9.01 15.13 11.19
CA CYS A 84 7.67 15.68 11.22
C CYS A 84 6.91 15.22 12.48
N PRO A 85 6.14 16.11 13.11
CA PRO A 85 5.18 15.68 14.11
C PRO A 85 4.12 14.79 13.47
N LYS A 86 3.54 13.91 14.28
CA LYS A 86 2.36 13.13 13.88
C LYS A 86 1.18 14.08 13.62
N SER A 87 0.83 14.27 12.35
CA SER A 87 -0.35 15.01 11.90
C SER A 87 -1.16 14.14 10.94
N GLU A 88 -2.43 14.50 10.69
CA GLU A 88 -3.27 13.81 9.70
C GLU A 88 -2.73 13.96 8.26
N ASP A 89 -1.79 14.88 8.02
CA ASP A 89 -1.29 15.28 6.71
C ASP A 89 0.18 14.89 6.44
N TYR A 90 0.80 14.00 7.24
CA TYR A 90 2.21 13.61 7.04
C TYR A 90 2.50 12.98 5.65
N LEU A 91 1.46 12.55 4.93
CA LEU A 91 1.54 12.05 3.55
C LEU A 91 1.72 13.15 2.51
N LYS A 92 1.40 14.42 2.83
CA LYS A 92 1.53 15.57 1.93
C LYS A 92 2.90 16.24 2.00
N ASP A 93 3.59 16.08 3.12
CA ASP A 93 4.88 16.71 3.35
C ASP A 93 6.02 15.80 2.92
N GLU A 94 7.05 16.36 2.27
CA GLU A 94 8.33 15.69 2.08
C GLU A 94 9.07 15.57 3.43
N CYS A 95 8.54 14.73 4.33
CA CYS A 95 9.10 14.50 5.64
C CYS A 95 10.42 13.72 5.53
N THR A 96 11.51 14.35 5.96
CA THR A 96 12.82 13.70 6.00
C THR A 96 12.94 12.78 7.20
N PHE A 97 13.70 11.70 7.05
CA PHE A 97 14.00 10.81 8.16
C PHE A 97 14.96 11.47 9.13
N LYS A 98 14.71 11.28 10.42
CA LYS A 98 15.64 11.68 11.46
C LYS A 98 16.88 10.78 11.39
N GLU A 99 18.07 11.37 11.45
CA GLU A 99 19.34 10.66 11.25
C GLU A 99 19.46 9.44 12.18
N ASN A 100 19.30 9.68 13.49
CA ASN A 100 19.28 8.67 14.54
C ASN A 100 17.85 8.29 14.98
N GLY A 101 16.89 8.41 14.07
CA GLY A 101 15.50 8.10 14.35
C GLY A 101 15.28 6.67 14.86
N SER A 102 14.23 6.47 15.65
CA SER A 102 13.78 5.12 16.02
C SER A 102 13.42 4.32 14.77
N LEU A 103 13.74 3.03 14.81
CA LEU A 103 13.40 2.07 13.75
C LEU A 103 12.40 1.07 14.32
N LYS A 104 11.31 0.84 13.59
CA LYS A 104 10.29 -0.14 13.95
C LYS A 104 10.27 -1.25 12.90
N LYS A 105 10.14 -2.49 13.35
CA LYS A 105 9.84 -3.66 12.52
C LYS A 105 8.36 -3.98 12.69
N CYS A 106 7.66 -4.05 11.58
CA CYS A 106 6.21 -4.16 11.53
C CYS A 106 5.75 -5.36 10.70
N SER A 107 4.57 -5.85 11.04
CA SER A 107 3.81 -6.82 10.26
C SER A 107 2.39 -6.31 10.08
N SER A 108 1.84 -6.46 8.87
CA SER A 108 0.46 -6.12 8.58
C SER A 108 -0.24 -7.27 7.85
N ILE A 109 -1.51 -7.48 8.18
CA ILE A 109 -2.40 -8.42 7.51
C ILE A 109 -3.66 -7.66 7.10
N ALA A 110 -4.07 -7.81 5.84
CA ALA A 110 -5.33 -7.28 5.34
C ALA A 110 -6.18 -8.37 4.70
N THR A 111 -7.50 -8.27 4.90
CA THR A 111 -8.50 -9.08 4.21
C THR A 111 -9.20 -8.23 3.16
N VAL A 112 -9.19 -8.68 1.91
CA VAL A 112 -9.83 -8.01 0.76
C VAL A 112 -10.94 -8.90 0.26
N LEU A 113 -12.19 -8.43 0.32
CA LEU A 113 -13.33 -9.22 -0.15
C LEU A 113 -13.36 -9.24 -1.68
N ASN A 114 -13.67 -10.39 -2.28
CA ASN A 114 -13.75 -10.48 -3.74
C ASN A 114 -14.92 -9.66 -4.31
N SER A 115 -15.96 -9.40 -3.50
CA SER A 115 -17.07 -8.51 -3.84
C SER A 115 -16.66 -7.02 -3.85
N GLN A 116 -15.63 -6.64 -3.10
CA GLN A 116 -15.10 -5.28 -2.94
C GLN A 116 -13.56 -5.29 -3.08
N PRO A 117 -13.03 -5.57 -4.28
CA PRO A 117 -11.61 -5.82 -4.46
C PRO A 117 -10.74 -4.56 -4.33
N ALA A 118 -11.34 -3.37 -4.31
CA ALA A 118 -10.64 -2.08 -4.28
C ALA A 118 -10.19 -1.65 -2.87
N GLU A 119 -10.75 -2.25 -1.81
CA GLU A 119 -10.52 -1.85 -0.42
C GLU A 119 -10.30 -3.05 0.49
N ALA A 120 -9.59 -2.82 1.59
CA ALA A 120 -9.44 -3.82 2.64
C ALA A 120 -10.66 -3.79 3.57
N ALA A 121 -11.32 -4.92 3.75
CA ALA A 121 -12.41 -5.06 4.72
C ALA A 121 -11.91 -5.12 6.17
N SER A 122 -10.66 -5.55 6.37
CA SER A 122 -9.98 -5.47 7.66
C SER A 122 -8.48 -5.27 7.48
N LEU A 123 -7.86 -4.66 8.49
CA LEU A 123 -6.44 -4.38 8.56
C LEU A 123 -5.97 -4.56 10.01
N THR A 124 -4.90 -5.32 10.21
CA THR A 124 -4.24 -5.48 11.51
C THR A 124 -2.77 -5.11 11.35
N VAL A 125 -2.29 -4.18 12.18
CA VAL A 125 -0.90 -3.73 12.19
C VAL A 125 -0.27 -4.01 13.55
N SER A 126 0.94 -4.56 13.55
CA SER A 126 1.75 -4.75 14.76
C SER A 126 3.17 -4.31 14.48
N CYS A 127 3.73 -3.50 15.38
CA CYS A 127 5.07 -2.95 15.25
C CYS A 127 5.84 -3.12 16.56
N LYS A 128 7.13 -3.39 16.46
CA LYS A 128 8.07 -3.47 17.58
C LYS A 128 9.24 -2.55 17.32
N GLU A 129 9.77 -1.94 18.38
CA GLU A 129 11.00 -1.18 18.30
C GLU A 129 12.21 -2.10 18.09
N VAL A 130 13.11 -1.67 17.23
CA VAL A 130 14.37 -2.36 16.94
C VAL A 130 15.44 -1.74 17.81
N THR A 131 15.75 -2.41 18.91
CA THR A 131 16.78 -2.00 19.87
C THR A 131 18.11 -2.71 19.66
N ASP A 132 18.10 -3.88 19.03
CA ASP A 132 19.30 -4.65 18.75
C ASP A 132 20.15 -3.96 17.66
N PRO A 133 21.44 -3.66 17.91
CA PRO A 133 22.30 -2.97 16.95
C PRO A 133 22.55 -3.75 15.66
N GLU A 134 22.65 -5.08 15.73
CA GLU A 134 22.88 -5.92 14.56
C GLU A 134 21.64 -5.96 13.68
N GLU A 135 20.45 -6.16 14.27
CA GLU A 135 19.18 -6.10 13.56
C GLU A 135 18.93 -4.70 12.98
N ARG A 136 19.25 -3.63 13.73
CA ARG A 136 19.14 -2.25 13.22
C ARG A 136 20.03 -2.04 12.00
N LYS A 137 21.24 -2.60 11.99
CA LYS A 137 22.15 -2.54 10.84
C LYS A 137 21.57 -3.31 9.65
N GLU A 138 21.14 -4.54 9.86
CA GLU A 138 20.52 -5.38 8.82
C GLU A 138 19.29 -4.70 8.19
N LEU A 139 18.41 -4.15 9.02
CA LEU A 139 17.20 -3.44 8.57
C LEU A 139 17.50 -2.05 8.00
N SER A 140 18.69 -1.50 8.20
CA SER A 140 19.10 -0.27 7.48
C SER A 140 19.65 -0.58 6.09
N GLU A 141 20.04 -1.83 5.83
CA GLU A 141 20.51 -2.27 4.54
C GLU A 141 19.34 -2.58 3.58
N VAL A 142 19.55 -2.26 2.31
CA VAL A 142 18.59 -2.56 1.24
C VAL A 142 18.63 -4.07 0.97
N PRO A 143 17.49 -4.79 1.04
CA PRO A 143 17.43 -6.21 0.73
C PRO A 143 18.04 -6.50 -0.63
N SER A 144 18.82 -7.58 -0.75
CA SER A 144 19.53 -7.93 -1.98
C SER A 144 18.60 -8.03 -3.19
N TRP A 145 17.40 -8.60 -3.00
CA TRP A 145 16.38 -8.72 -4.04
C TRP A 145 15.84 -7.36 -4.50
N ALA A 146 15.80 -6.35 -3.64
CA ALA A 146 15.25 -5.03 -3.97
C ALA A 146 16.11 -4.28 -4.99
N LYS A 147 17.40 -4.63 -5.12
CA LYS A 147 18.30 -4.06 -6.16
C LYS A 147 17.89 -4.42 -7.58
N TYR A 148 17.06 -5.45 -7.76
CA TYR A 148 16.62 -5.93 -9.07
C TYR A 148 15.23 -5.40 -9.47
N PHE A 149 14.55 -4.67 -8.58
CA PHE A 149 13.27 -4.06 -8.85
C PHE A 149 13.43 -2.54 -8.80
N ASN A 150 13.35 -1.87 -9.96
CA ASN A 150 13.24 -0.42 -10.02
C ASN A 150 11.82 -0.04 -9.58
N TRP A 151 11.66 0.33 -8.30
CA TRP A 151 10.44 0.95 -7.77
C TRP A 151 10.66 2.45 -7.66
#